data_AF-A0A8T6D044-F1
#
_entry.id   AF-A0A8T6D044-F1
#
_cell.length_a   1.000
_cell.length_b   1.000
_cell.length_c   1.000
_cell.angle_alpha   90.00
_cell.angle_beta   90.00
_cell.angle_gamma   90.00
#
_symmetry.space_group_name_H-M   'P 1'
#
loop_
_entity.id
_entity.type
_entity.pdbx_description
1 polymer ?
#
loop_
_entity_poly.entity_id
_entity_poly.type
_entity_poly.pdbx_seq_one_letter_code
_entity_poly.pdbx_strand_id
1 'polypeptide(L)'
;MPALVASGVDVGALGPGDGRLIEQVSWRRSTESERIIRRTLADRHLSSKMTEALLYEPDRRRARQAEEPAEPEGQEPSASREGTAGSRVDHRERRLATLEREFKERTEFTDADLGKVEEDIRTLERRLGFRQGSGGEDGGGSEAAQRNHPALVTVEPWPDDRDVFGEALPVLAEWRRALRALDNPPHTLAWLKATERLLMLEVQLIDDRLLTLPPDDAPRDDVRRDNELQLREDRLRELRRQCLWTEPLHWTPRVVTLGRWGRGVSLERQMQHEFEARRAELLSARAVRRSRQVQGNAGSREA
;
A
#
# COMPACT_ATOMS: atom_id res chain seq x y z
N MET A 1 -10.85 28.16 70.62
CA MET A 1 -12.22 27.62 70.67
C MET A 1 -12.86 27.81 69.29
N PRO A 2 -13.65 26.86 68.76
CA PRO A 2 -13.20 25.67 68.00
C PRO A 2 -13.54 25.74 66.48
N ALA A 3 -12.99 24.94 65.56
CA ALA A 3 -11.85 24.00 65.59
C ALA A 3 -11.40 23.60 64.16
N LEU A 4 -10.28 22.87 64.07
CA LEU A 4 -9.83 22.04 62.95
C LEU A 4 -10.89 21.02 62.47
N VAL A 5 -10.96 20.82 61.14
CA VAL A 5 -11.49 19.58 60.53
C VAL A 5 -10.45 19.08 59.53
N ALA A 6 -9.84 17.93 59.83
CA ALA A 6 -8.97 17.22 58.91
C ALA A 6 -9.77 16.09 58.25
N SER A 7 -9.91 16.11 56.92
CA SER A 7 -10.47 15.00 56.15
C SER A 7 -9.33 14.10 55.68
N GLY A 8 -9.01 13.08 56.46
CA GLY A 8 -8.16 11.99 55.99
C GLY A 8 -8.90 11.14 54.95
N VAL A 9 -8.30 10.93 53.79
CA VAL A 9 -8.73 9.90 52.83
C VAL A 9 -7.72 8.77 52.93
N ASP A 10 -8.15 7.70 53.58
CA ASP A 10 -7.41 6.44 53.70
C ASP A 10 -7.57 5.67 52.39
N VAL A 11 -6.48 5.42 51.66
CA VAL A 11 -6.47 4.57 50.46
C VAL A 11 -5.61 3.35 50.76
N GLY A 12 -6.26 2.36 51.37
CA GLY A 12 -5.63 1.12 51.77
C GLY A 12 -5.13 0.27 50.60
N ALA A 13 -3.98 -0.36 50.82
CA ALA A 13 -3.50 -1.62 50.24
C ALA A 13 -4.21 -2.16 48.98
N LEU A 14 -3.58 -1.95 47.82
CA LEU A 14 -3.81 -2.79 46.64
C LEU A 14 -3.13 -4.16 46.86
N GLY A 15 -3.94 -5.20 47.04
CA GLY A 15 -3.46 -6.59 47.12
C GLY A 15 -3.17 -7.20 45.73
N PRO A 16 -2.37 -8.28 45.66
CA PRO A 16 -2.07 -8.97 44.40
C PRO A 16 -3.28 -9.81 43.96
N GLY A 17 -3.87 -9.51 42.80
CA GLY A 17 -5.14 -10.14 42.44
C GLY A 17 -5.62 -9.98 40.99
N ASP A 18 -4.72 -9.96 40.00
CA ASP A 18 -5.09 -9.70 38.59
C ASP A 18 -4.79 -10.85 37.59
N GLY A 19 -4.73 -12.10 38.08
CA GLY A 19 -4.58 -13.29 37.22
C GLY A 19 -5.81 -13.60 36.33
N ARG A 20 -7.00 -13.10 36.66
CA ARG A 20 -8.26 -13.46 35.97
C ARG A 20 -8.56 -12.66 34.69
N LEU A 21 -7.90 -11.52 34.48
CA LEU A 21 -8.12 -10.73 33.26
C LEU A 21 -7.35 -11.28 32.04
N ILE A 22 -6.24 -11.99 32.26
CA ILE A 22 -5.41 -12.55 31.18
C ILE A 22 -6.15 -13.73 30.50
N GLU A 23 -6.79 -14.62 31.27
CA GLU A 23 -7.56 -15.73 30.70
C GLU A 23 -8.75 -15.24 29.85
N GLN A 24 -9.53 -14.25 30.29
CA GLN A 24 -10.69 -13.78 29.50
C GLN A 24 -10.29 -13.19 28.13
N VAL A 25 -9.05 -12.71 27.97
CA VAL A 25 -8.56 -12.16 26.70
C VAL A 25 -8.12 -13.27 25.73
N SER A 26 -7.57 -14.39 26.21
CA SER A 26 -7.13 -15.49 25.35
C SER A 26 -8.32 -16.21 24.69
N TRP A 27 -9.37 -16.52 25.47
CA TRP A 27 -10.59 -17.17 24.95
C TRP A 27 -11.31 -16.34 23.88
N ARG A 28 -11.37 -15.00 24.03
CA ARG A 28 -12.02 -14.14 23.03
C ARG A 28 -11.30 -14.14 21.69
N ARG A 29 -9.96 -14.04 21.68
CA ARG A 29 -9.16 -13.99 20.43
C ARG A 29 -9.30 -15.25 19.58
N SER A 30 -9.40 -16.42 20.20
CA SER A 30 -9.65 -17.71 19.51
C SER A 30 -10.94 -17.65 18.65
N THR A 31 -12.04 -17.19 19.24
CA THR A 31 -13.35 -17.13 18.55
C THR A 31 -13.40 -16.16 17.38
N GLU A 32 -12.58 -15.11 17.39
CA GLU A 32 -12.53 -14.12 16.31
C GLU A 32 -11.75 -14.67 15.10
N SER A 33 -10.62 -15.35 15.33
CA SER A 33 -9.90 -16.07 14.27
C SER A 33 -10.75 -17.16 13.61
N GLU A 34 -11.50 -17.96 14.38
CA GLU A 34 -12.38 -18.99 13.80
C GLU A 34 -13.50 -18.38 12.94
N ARG A 35 -14.07 -17.23 13.34
CA ARG A 35 -15.09 -16.54 12.55
C ARG A 35 -14.54 -16.02 11.22
N ILE A 36 -13.30 -15.52 11.22
CA ILE A 36 -12.63 -15.06 9.99
C ILE A 36 -12.38 -16.24 9.05
N ILE A 37 -11.83 -17.36 9.56
CA ILE A 37 -11.56 -18.57 8.77
C ILE A 37 -12.86 -19.16 8.20
N ARG A 38 -13.94 -19.26 8.99
CA ARG A 38 -15.25 -19.71 8.48
C ARG A 38 -15.83 -18.77 7.42
N ARG A 39 -15.58 -17.47 7.52
CA ARG A 39 -16.05 -16.47 6.54
C ARG A 39 -15.25 -16.52 5.24
N THR A 40 -13.94 -16.74 5.28
CA THR A 40 -13.13 -16.92 4.07
C THR A 40 -13.42 -18.25 3.39
N LEU A 41 -13.58 -19.34 4.14
CA LEU A 41 -13.97 -20.66 3.60
C LEU A 41 -15.35 -20.69 2.93
N ALA A 42 -16.22 -19.71 3.21
CA ALA A 42 -17.51 -19.56 2.55
C ALA A 42 -17.43 -18.80 1.20
N ASP A 43 -16.26 -18.29 0.82
CA ASP A 43 -16.07 -17.51 -0.40
C ASP A 43 -15.86 -18.40 -1.63
N ARG A 44 -16.56 -18.12 -2.73
CA ARG A 44 -16.59 -18.98 -3.93
C ARG A 44 -15.30 -18.95 -4.75
N HIS A 45 -14.38 -18.05 -4.42
CA HIS A 45 -13.17 -17.80 -5.21
C HIS A 45 -11.89 -18.43 -4.61
N LEU A 46 -12.00 -19.22 -3.53
CA LEU A 46 -10.85 -19.94 -2.99
C LEU A 46 -10.45 -21.12 -3.87
N SER A 47 -9.17 -21.20 -4.21
CA SER A 47 -8.59 -22.38 -4.84
C SER A 47 -8.51 -23.55 -3.84
N SER A 48 -8.61 -24.79 -4.33
CA SER A 48 -8.57 -26.00 -3.48
C SER A 48 -7.40 -26.03 -2.49
N LYS A 49 -6.21 -25.59 -2.94
CA LYS A 49 -5.00 -25.51 -2.09
C LYS A 49 -5.10 -24.45 -0.99
N MET A 50 -5.81 -23.34 -1.22
CA MET A 50 -6.04 -22.31 -0.19
C MET A 50 -7.06 -22.80 0.84
N THR A 51 -8.10 -23.51 0.40
CA THR A 51 -9.08 -24.18 1.28
C THR A 51 -8.40 -25.19 2.20
N GLU A 52 -7.54 -26.04 1.64
CA GLU A 52 -6.74 -27.03 2.37
C GLU A 52 -5.79 -26.38 3.39
N ALA A 53 -5.08 -25.32 2.98
CA ALA A 53 -4.20 -24.55 3.87
C ALA A 53 -4.95 -23.87 5.02
N LEU A 54 -6.14 -23.32 4.77
CA LEU A 54 -7.00 -22.70 5.79
C LEU A 54 -7.60 -23.71 6.78
N LEU A 55 -7.90 -24.93 6.31
CA LEU A 55 -8.37 -26.02 7.18
C LEU A 55 -7.25 -26.57 8.08
N TYR A 56 -5.98 -26.54 7.61
CA TYR A 56 -4.82 -27.06 8.35
C TYR A 56 -4.18 -26.05 9.32
N GLU A 57 -4.48 -24.76 9.17
CA GLU A 57 -3.95 -23.67 10.02
C GLU A 57 -4.29 -23.79 11.52
N PRO A 58 -5.54 -24.09 11.96
CA PRO A 58 -5.87 -24.18 13.38
C PRO A 58 -5.14 -25.31 14.11
N ASP A 59 -4.96 -26.47 13.47
CA ASP A 59 -4.26 -27.59 14.10
C ASP A 59 -2.75 -27.36 14.17
N ARG A 60 -2.16 -26.67 13.19
CA ARG A 60 -0.78 -26.15 13.31
C ARG A 60 -0.60 -25.16 14.46
N ARG A 61 -1.60 -24.31 14.76
CA ARG A 61 -1.55 -23.41 15.92
C ARG A 61 -1.63 -24.18 17.24
N ARG A 62 -2.51 -25.18 17.33
CA ARG A 62 -2.61 -26.05 18.51
C ARG A 62 -1.34 -26.84 18.77
N ALA A 63 -0.71 -27.39 17.73
CA ALA A 63 0.59 -28.06 17.85
C ALA A 63 1.66 -27.12 18.42
N ARG A 64 1.78 -25.90 17.88
CA ARG A 64 2.74 -24.89 18.38
C ARG A 64 2.47 -24.46 19.83
N GLN A 65 1.20 -24.35 20.23
CA GLN A 65 0.83 -24.04 21.62
C GLN A 65 1.04 -25.22 22.58
N ALA A 66 1.02 -26.45 22.10
CA ALA A 66 1.39 -27.64 22.87
C ALA A 66 2.91 -27.84 22.96
N GLU A 67 3.68 -27.29 22.02
CA GLU A 67 5.14 -27.30 21.99
C GLU A 67 5.79 -26.11 22.72
N GLU A 68 5.04 -25.06 23.06
CA GLU A 68 5.53 -24.01 23.98
C GLU A 68 5.64 -24.58 25.40
N PRO A 69 6.86 -24.72 25.96
CA PRO A 69 7.02 -25.21 27.33
C PRO A 69 6.45 -24.17 28.30
N ALA A 70 5.50 -24.58 29.14
CA ALA A 70 4.94 -23.71 30.17
C ALA A 70 6.07 -23.16 31.06
N GLU A 71 6.26 -21.84 31.05
CA GLU A 71 7.25 -21.20 31.92
C GLU A 71 6.86 -21.45 33.39
N PRO A 72 7.78 -21.94 34.25
CA PRO A 72 7.47 -22.18 35.65
C PRO A 72 7.35 -20.84 36.40
N GLU A 73 6.12 -20.39 36.65
CA GLU A 73 5.86 -19.29 37.56
C GLU A 73 6.29 -19.66 38.99
N GLY A 74 7.13 -18.82 39.60
CA GLY A 74 7.28 -18.79 41.06
C GLY A 74 8.46 -19.56 41.65
N GLN A 75 9.70 -19.20 41.30
CA GLN A 75 10.83 -19.32 42.24
C GLN A 75 11.83 -18.18 42.02
N GLU A 76 12.07 -17.38 43.05
CA GLU A 76 13.16 -16.40 43.08
C GLU A 76 14.51 -17.12 43.29
N PRO A 77 15.54 -16.80 42.48
CA PRO A 77 16.92 -16.99 42.87
C PRO A 77 17.61 -15.64 42.95
N SER A 78 17.86 -15.18 44.18
CA SER A 78 18.96 -14.26 44.42
C SER A 78 20.30 -14.89 43.99
N ALA A 79 21.23 -14.05 43.54
CA ALA A 79 22.62 -14.38 43.18
C ALA A 79 22.84 -15.27 41.93
N SER A 80 23.02 -14.63 40.77
CA SER A 80 24.16 -14.86 39.82
C SER A 80 24.04 -13.98 38.57
N ARG A 81 24.27 -12.67 38.71
CA ARG A 81 24.41 -11.74 37.56
C ARG A 81 25.85 -11.78 37.06
N GLU A 82 26.15 -12.63 36.07
CA GLU A 82 27.31 -12.43 35.15
C GLU A 82 27.28 -13.34 33.92
N GLY A 83 26.67 -14.54 33.97
CA GLY A 83 26.75 -15.52 32.87
C GLY A 83 25.73 -15.40 31.72
N THR A 84 24.62 -14.68 31.86
CA THR A 84 23.45 -14.79 30.96
C THR A 84 23.39 -13.77 29.82
N ALA A 85 24.33 -12.83 29.73
CA ALA A 85 24.36 -11.84 28.64
C ALA A 85 24.72 -12.48 27.28
N GLY A 86 25.75 -13.34 27.23
CA GLY A 86 26.21 -13.99 26.01
C GLY A 86 25.13 -14.86 25.35
N SER A 87 24.48 -15.74 26.13
CA SER A 87 23.42 -16.63 25.63
C SER A 87 22.25 -15.90 24.93
N ARG A 88 21.90 -14.69 25.40
CA ARG A 88 20.85 -13.86 24.78
C ARG A 88 21.31 -13.16 23.50
N VAL A 89 22.61 -12.87 23.36
CA VAL A 89 23.20 -12.34 22.13
C VAL A 89 23.29 -13.46 21.10
N ASP A 90 23.88 -14.61 21.45
CA ASP A 90 23.92 -15.84 20.65
C ASP A 90 22.55 -16.22 20.06
N HIS A 91 21.50 -16.20 20.87
CA HIS A 91 20.15 -16.55 20.42
C HIS A 91 19.59 -15.52 19.41
N ARG A 92 19.90 -14.23 19.59
CA ARG A 92 19.50 -13.18 18.65
C ARG A 92 20.28 -13.27 17.35
N GLU A 93 21.57 -13.53 17.38
CA GLU A 93 22.41 -13.72 16.20
C GLU A 93 21.96 -14.95 15.38
N ARG A 94 21.70 -16.08 16.04
CA ARG A 94 21.14 -17.27 15.37
C ARG A 94 19.77 -17.00 14.74
N ARG A 95 18.93 -16.19 15.39
CA ARG A 95 17.61 -15.80 14.86
C ARG A 95 17.74 -14.85 13.67
N LEU A 96 18.68 -13.90 13.69
CA LEU A 96 18.98 -13.03 12.54
C LEU A 96 19.51 -13.84 11.37
N ALA A 97 20.49 -14.73 11.59
CA ALA A 97 21.04 -15.61 10.54
C ALA A 97 19.99 -16.55 9.93
N THR A 98 18.93 -16.90 10.68
CA THR A 98 17.78 -17.67 10.16
C THR A 98 16.89 -16.79 9.29
N LEU A 99 16.54 -15.58 9.77
CA LEU A 99 15.71 -14.63 9.03
C LEU A 99 16.39 -14.13 7.75
N GLU A 100 17.71 -13.93 7.74
CA GLU A 100 18.48 -13.62 6.52
C GLU A 100 18.42 -14.76 5.51
N ARG A 101 18.48 -16.01 5.98
CA ARG A 101 18.38 -17.20 5.13
C ARG A 101 16.99 -17.35 4.52
N GLU A 102 15.94 -17.18 5.34
CA GLU A 102 14.54 -17.13 4.88
C GLU A 102 14.30 -15.98 3.88
N PHE A 103 14.86 -14.79 4.13
CA PHE A 103 14.77 -13.66 3.18
C PHE A 103 15.43 -14.00 1.85
N LYS A 104 16.64 -14.57 1.89
CA LYS A 104 17.41 -14.93 0.70
C LYS A 104 16.70 -15.98 -0.13
N GLU A 105 16.19 -17.04 0.50
CA GLU A 105 15.40 -18.09 -0.13
C GLU A 105 14.13 -17.50 -0.77
N ARG A 106 13.49 -16.53 -0.12
CA ARG A 106 12.30 -15.86 -0.64
C ARG A 106 12.61 -14.95 -1.83
N THR A 107 13.75 -14.25 -1.84
CA THR A 107 14.20 -13.43 -2.98
C THR A 107 14.62 -14.31 -4.17
N GLU A 108 15.36 -15.39 -3.92
CA GLU A 108 15.74 -16.36 -4.96
C GLU A 108 14.50 -17.02 -5.58
N PHE A 109 13.47 -17.31 -4.78
CA PHE A 109 12.17 -17.80 -5.26
C PHE A 109 11.44 -16.75 -6.11
N THR A 110 11.38 -15.48 -5.69
CA THR A 110 10.72 -14.43 -6.49
C THR A 110 11.48 -14.12 -7.78
N ASP A 111 12.81 -14.16 -7.78
CA ASP A 111 13.61 -13.93 -8.99
C ASP A 111 13.41 -15.07 -10.01
N ALA A 112 13.28 -16.32 -9.53
CA ALA A 112 12.95 -17.47 -10.38
C ALA A 112 11.53 -17.37 -10.98
N ASP A 113 10.53 -17.00 -10.17
CA ASP A 113 9.15 -16.79 -10.65
C ASP A 113 9.05 -15.60 -11.62
N LEU A 114 9.76 -14.50 -11.37
CA LEU A 114 9.83 -13.34 -12.28
C LEU A 114 10.51 -13.70 -13.60
N GLY A 115 11.64 -14.42 -13.58
CA GLY A 115 12.31 -14.89 -14.79
C GLY A 115 11.42 -15.83 -15.62
N LYS A 116 10.60 -16.66 -14.96
CA LYS A 116 9.62 -17.53 -15.61
C LYS A 116 8.48 -16.74 -16.25
N VAL A 117 7.95 -15.73 -15.56
CA VAL A 117 6.93 -14.82 -16.11
C VAL A 117 7.50 -14.04 -17.30
N GLU A 118 8.75 -13.60 -17.25
CA GLU A 118 9.43 -12.95 -18.38
C GLU A 118 9.62 -13.90 -19.57
N GLU A 119 9.97 -15.16 -19.33
CA GLU A 119 10.07 -16.17 -20.39
C GLU A 119 8.72 -16.54 -21.00
N ASP A 120 7.65 -16.62 -20.18
CA ASP A 120 6.28 -16.80 -20.65
C ASP A 120 5.82 -15.60 -21.51
N ILE A 121 6.13 -14.36 -21.10
CA ILE A 121 5.88 -13.14 -21.89
C ILE A 121 6.63 -13.20 -23.23
N ARG A 122 7.95 -13.43 -23.22
CA ARG A 122 8.76 -13.57 -24.46
C ARG A 122 8.29 -14.72 -25.35
N THR A 123 7.64 -15.73 -24.78
CA THR A 123 7.08 -16.86 -25.53
C THR A 123 5.70 -16.54 -26.11
N LEU A 124 4.89 -15.75 -25.41
CA LEU A 124 3.64 -15.18 -25.93
C LEU A 124 3.91 -14.18 -27.04
N GLU A 125 4.87 -13.25 -26.88
CA GLU A 125 5.30 -12.31 -27.92
C GLU A 125 5.72 -13.02 -29.22
N ARG A 126 6.57 -14.05 -29.10
CA ARG A 126 6.99 -14.90 -30.23
C ARG A 126 5.84 -15.68 -30.86
N ARG A 127 4.87 -16.16 -30.08
CA ARG A 127 3.71 -16.92 -30.59
C ARG A 127 2.62 -16.06 -31.23
N LEU A 128 2.40 -14.87 -30.68
CA LEU A 128 1.41 -13.91 -31.18
C LEU A 128 1.90 -13.16 -32.42
N GLY A 129 3.17 -13.38 -32.82
CA GLY A 129 3.77 -12.67 -33.95
C GLY A 129 3.75 -11.17 -33.73
N PHE A 130 3.92 -10.73 -32.47
CA PHE A 130 3.92 -9.31 -32.14
C PHE A 130 5.08 -8.67 -32.89
N ARG A 131 4.74 -7.96 -33.96
CA ARG A 131 5.69 -7.43 -34.93
C ARG A 131 6.45 -6.31 -34.26
N GLN A 132 7.51 -6.68 -33.56
CA GLN A 132 8.47 -5.75 -32.99
C GLN A 132 8.92 -4.86 -34.15
N GLY A 133 8.48 -3.60 -34.12
CA GLY A 133 8.79 -2.60 -35.12
C GLY A 133 10.27 -2.29 -35.04
N SER A 134 11.10 -3.12 -35.67
CA SER A 134 12.53 -2.84 -35.85
C SER A 134 12.63 -1.47 -36.51
N GLY A 135 13.35 -0.54 -35.85
CA GLY A 135 13.46 0.84 -36.31
C GLY A 135 13.80 0.92 -37.79
N GLY A 136 12.84 1.38 -38.57
CA GLY A 136 12.99 1.84 -39.94
C GLY A 136 12.51 3.28 -39.96
N GLU A 137 13.34 4.17 -40.50
CA GLU A 137 13.06 5.59 -40.62
C GLU A 137 11.78 5.80 -41.44
N ASP A 138 10.73 6.37 -40.85
CA ASP A 138 9.71 7.19 -41.53
C ASP A 138 8.72 7.80 -40.53
N GLY A 139 8.63 9.13 -40.51
CA GLY A 139 7.74 9.88 -39.60
C GLY A 139 6.23 9.74 -39.87
N GLY A 140 5.82 8.92 -40.84
CA GLY A 140 4.42 8.80 -41.29
C GLY A 140 3.54 7.84 -40.47
N GLY A 141 4.11 6.95 -39.65
CA GLY A 141 3.34 5.91 -38.94
C GLY A 141 2.38 6.48 -37.89
N SER A 142 2.86 7.39 -37.04
CA SER A 142 2.05 8.05 -36.01
C SER A 142 1.00 9.01 -36.60
N GLU A 143 1.33 9.67 -37.72
CA GLU A 143 0.41 10.58 -38.42
C GLU A 143 -0.80 9.82 -38.99
N ALA A 144 -0.55 8.66 -39.62
CA ALA A 144 -1.59 7.80 -40.15
C ALA A 144 -2.46 7.20 -39.04
N ALA A 145 -1.86 6.76 -37.92
CA ALA A 145 -2.60 6.23 -36.78
C ALA A 145 -3.54 7.28 -36.16
N GLN A 146 -3.05 8.50 -35.88
CA GLN A 146 -3.84 9.57 -35.27
C GLN A 146 -4.93 10.11 -36.23
N ARG A 147 -4.67 10.16 -37.55
CA ARG A 147 -5.69 10.50 -38.56
C ARG A 147 -6.82 9.48 -38.66
N ASN A 148 -6.50 8.19 -38.50
CA ASN A 148 -7.51 7.12 -38.45
C ASN A 148 -8.25 7.08 -37.09
N HIS A 149 -7.58 7.53 -36.02
CA HIS A 149 -8.02 7.38 -34.63
C HIS A 149 -7.78 8.65 -33.80
N PRO A 150 -8.68 9.66 -33.87
CA PRO A 150 -8.50 10.95 -33.20
C PRO A 150 -8.52 10.86 -31.65
N ALA A 151 -8.95 9.74 -31.08
CA ALA A 151 -8.86 9.48 -29.65
C ALA A 151 -7.45 9.08 -29.19
N LEU A 152 -6.51 8.78 -30.10
CA LEU A 152 -5.16 8.30 -29.78
C LEU A 152 -4.22 9.48 -29.45
N VAL A 153 -3.63 9.49 -28.26
CA VAL A 153 -2.73 10.54 -27.78
C VAL A 153 -1.27 10.15 -28.01
N THR A 154 -0.50 11.09 -28.57
CA THR A 154 0.95 10.96 -28.80
C THR A 154 1.75 11.62 -27.68
N VAL A 155 2.94 11.09 -27.35
CA VAL A 155 3.84 11.67 -26.32
C VAL A 155 4.46 12.99 -26.77
N GLU A 156 4.75 13.13 -28.06
CA GLU A 156 5.25 14.37 -28.64
C GLU A 156 4.10 15.22 -29.17
N PRO A 157 4.21 16.57 -29.13
CA PRO A 157 3.19 17.45 -29.68
C PRO A 157 3.22 17.52 -31.20
N TRP A 158 2.06 17.40 -31.83
CA TRP A 158 1.87 17.52 -33.29
C TRP A 158 1.29 18.90 -33.66
N PRO A 159 1.52 19.40 -34.89
CA PRO A 159 0.94 20.67 -35.35
C PRO A 159 -0.58 20.70 -35.25
N ASP A 160 -1.23 19.57 -35.59
CA ASP A 160 -2.69 19.44 -35.70
C ASP A 160 -3.37 19.13 -34.35
N ASP A 161 -2.61 18.93 -33.25
CA ASP A 161 -3.14 18.56 -31.92
C ASP A 161 -4.21 19.53 -31.41
N ARG A 162 -4.13 20.81 -31.82
CA ARG A 162 -5.10 21.84 -31.43
C ARG A 162 -6.48 21.59 -32.02
N ASP A 163 -6.53 21.10 -33.25
CA ASP A 163 -7.77 20.88 -33.99
C ASP A 163 -8.38 19.52 -33.65
N VAL A 164 -7.54 18.54 -33.26
CA VAL A 164 -7.96 17.22 -32.77
C VAL A 164 -8.46 17.26 -31.32
N PHE A 165 -7.67 17.82 -30.39
CA PHE A 165 -7.93 17.70 -28.94
C PHE A 165 -8.62 18.91 -28.33
N GLY A 166 -8.63 20.08 -28.99
CA GLY A 166 -9.36 21.28 -28.58
C GLY A 166 -9.15 21.63 -27.09
N GLU A 167 -10.22 21.51 -26.30
CA GLU A 167 -10.22 21.80 -24.86
C GLU A 167 -9.38 20.84 -23.99
N ALA A 168 -9.06 19.64 -24.47
CA ALA A 168 -8.22 18.69 -23.73
C ALA A 168 -6.73 19.07 -23.81
N LEU A 169 -6.33 19.90 -24.78
CA LEU A 169 -4.94 20.26 -25.05
C LEU A 169 -4.17 20.84 -23.85
N PRO A 170 -4.74 21.68 -22.95
CA PRO A 170 -4.04 22.16 -21.75
C PRO A 170 -3.67 21.02 -20.78
N VAL A 171 -4.59 20.07 -20.55
CA VAL A 171 -4.39 18.91 -19.67
C VAL A 171 -3.37 17.95 -20.30
N LEU A 172 -3.48 17.73 -21.61
CA LEU A 172 -2.60 16.87 -22.39
C LEU A 172 -1.17 17.44 -22.47
N ALA A 173 -1.01 18.76 -22.60
CA ALA A 173 0.28 19.45 -22.51
C ALA A 173 0.91 19.37 -21.10
N GLU A 174 0.10 19.39 -20.03
CA GLU A 174 0.59 19.15 -18.68
C GLU A 174 1.03 17.70 -18.49
N TRP A 175 0.24 16.74 -18.98
CA TRP A 175 0.58 15.31 -18.94
C TRP A 175 1.90 15.01 -19.67
N ARG A 176 2.10 15.52 -20.89
CA ARG A 176 3.36 15.39 -21.63
C ARG A 176 4.56 15.99 -20.87
N ARG A 177 4.38 17.11 -20.16
CA ARG A 177 5.43 17.70 -19.31
C ARG A 177 5.72 16.85 -18.07
N ALA A 178 4.68 16.33 -17.42
CA ALA A 178 4.82 15.46 -16.25
C ALA A 178 5.53 14.15 -16.61
N LEU A 179 5.21 13.55 -17.76
CA LEU A 179 5.84 12.34 -18.26
C LEU A 179 7.35 12.55 -18.48
N ARG A 180 7.74 13.60 -19.23
CA ARG A 180 9.15 13.95 -19.47
C ARG A 180 9.93 14.28 -18.19
N ALA A 181 9.26 14.79 -17.16
CA ALA A 181 9.87 15.05 -15.86
C ALA A 181 10.16 13.76 -15.04
N LEU A 182 9.60 12.63 -15.46
CA LEU A 182 9.71 11.32 -14.80
C LEU A 182 10.64 10.34 -15.53
N ASP A 183 11.25 10.73 -16.65
CA ASP A 183 12.14 9.85 -17.44
C ASP A 183 13.46 9.48 -16.72
N ASN A 184 13.98 10.33 -15.82
CA ASN A 184 15.18 10.05 -15.03
C ASN A 184 15.14 10.64 -13.59
N PRO A 185 14.39 10.04 -12.65
CA PRO A 185 14.20 10.59 -11.32
C PRO A 185 14.79 9.71 -10.20
N PRO A 186 15.46 10.28 -9.18
CA PRO A 186 15.74 9.53 -7.96
C PRO A 186 14.43 9.26 -7.20
N HIS A 187 14.24 8.04 -6.69
CA HIS A 187 13.07 7.60 -5.90
C HIS A 187 12.93 8.41 -4.59
N THR A 188 12.34 9.59 -4.72
CA THR A 188 12.24 10.62 -3.69
C THR A 188 10.78 11.00 -3.48
N LEU A 189 10.49 11.73 -2.40
CA LEU A 189 9.16 12.29 -2.16
C LEU A 189 8.69 13.21 -3.32
N ALA A 190 9.62 13.92 -3.96
CA ALA A 190 9.32 14.75 -5.13
C ALA A 190 8.91 13.88 -6.33
N TRP A 191 9.61 12.76 -6.58
CA TRP A 191 9.22 11.79 -7.60
C TRP A 191 7.83 11.22 -7.33
N LEU A 192 7.55 10.75 -6.11
CA LEU A 192 6.22 10.23 -5.76
C LEU A 192 5.11 11.25 -6.07
N LYS A 193 5.28 12.52 -5.69
CA LYS A 193 4.30 13.58 -5.98
C LYS A 193 4.15 13.90 -7.47
N ALA A 194 5.23 13.84 -8.24
CA ALA A 194 5.17 13.99 -9.70
C ALA A 194 4.42 12.81 -10.35
N THR A 195 4.68 11.58 -9.91
CA THR A 195 3.94 10.38 -10.36
C THR A 195 2.47 10.42 -9.93
N GLU A 196 2.15 10.97 -8.75
CA GLU A 196 0.76 11.23 -8.33
C GLU A 196 0.06 12.16 -9.33
N ARG A 197 0.72 13.28 -9.70
CA ARG A 197 0.16 14.24 -10.65
C ARG A 197 0.00 13.63 -12.03
N LEU A 198 0.95 12.83 -12.51
CA LEU A 198 0.84 12.09 -13.77
C LEU A 198 -0.40 11.18 -13.77
N LEU A 199 -0.53 10.30 -12.76
CA LEU A 199 -1.67 9.38 -12.66
C LEU A 199 -3.02 10.12 -12.55
N MET A 200 -3.08 11.26 -11.87
CA MET A 200 -4.27 12.11 -11.85
C MET A 200 -4.63 12.66 -13.24
N LEU A 201 -3.63 13.11 -14.00
CA LEU A 201 -3.82 13.60 -15.38
C LEU A 201 -4.22 12.46 -16.32
N GLU A 202 -3.67 11.27 -16.17
CA GLU A 202 -4.06 10.09 -16.95
C GLU A 202 -5.51 9.70 -16.69
N VAL A 203 -5.94 9.60 -15.42
CA VAL A 203 -7.34 9.36 -15.08
C VAL A 203 -8.23 10.44 -15.68
N GLN A 204 -7.84 11.72 -15.60
CA GLN A 204 -8.62 12.82 -16.16
C GLN A 204 -8.77 12.73 -17.70
N LEU A 205 -7.69 12.40 -18.42
CA LEU A 205 -7.73 12.30 -19.88
C LEU A 205 -8.58 11.10 -20.36
N ILE A 206 -8.61 10.00 -19.59
CA ILE A 206 -9.36 8.79 -19.94
C ILE A 206 -10.84 8.90 -19.52
N ASP A 207 -11.14 9.47 -18.35
CA ASP A 207 -12.49 9.59 -17.78
C ASP A 207 -13.25 10.78 -18.38
N ASP A 208 -12.74 12.02 -18.23
CA ASP A 208 -13.42 13.24 -18.68
C ASP A 208 -13.39 13.40 -20.22
N ARG A 209 -12.34 12.91 -20.89
CA ARG A 209 -12.05 13.20 -22.30
C ARG A 209 -12.03 11.97 -23.21
N LEU A 210 -12.23 10.76 -22.66
CA LEU A 210 -12.30 9.48 -23.39
C LEU A 210 -11.07 9.18 -24.26
N LEU A 211 -9.91 9.71 -23.91
CA LEU A 211 -8.68 9.58 -24.70
C LEU A 211 -7.96 8.26 -24.45
N THR A 212 -7.38 7.71 -25.51
CA THR A 212 -6.49 6.55 -25.47
C THR A 212 -5.06 7.04 -25.30
N LEU A 213 -4.45 6.70 -24.17
CA LEU A 213 -3.08 7.08 -23.83
C LEU A 213 -2.12 5.94 -24.18
N PRO A 214 -0.85 6.25 -24.52
CA PRO A 214 0.17 5.22 -24.72
C PRO A 214 0.38 4.43 -23.41
N PRO A 215 0.79 3.14 -23.49
CA PRO A 215 1.37 2.46 -24.65
C PRO A 215 0.36 1.80 -25.60
N ASP A 216 -0.95 2.09 -25.51
CA ASP A 216 -1.92 1.51 -26.45
C ASP A 216 -1.84 2.17 -27.84
N ASP A 217 -1.77 1.34 -28.89
CA ASP A 217 -1.65 1.77 -30.29
C ASP A 217 -3.02 1.89 -31.03
N ALA A 218 -4.14 1.57 -30.37
CA ALA A 218 -5.46 1.52 -30.97
C ALA A 218 -6.56 1.97 -29.99
N PRO A 219 -7.69 2.55 -30.48
CA PRO A 219 -8.81 2.95 -29.63
C PRO A 219 -9.32 1.82 -28.74
N ARG A 220 -9.52 2.14 -27.46
CA ARG A 220 -10.04 1.19 -26.47
C ARG A 220 -11.54 0.95 -26.66
N ASP A 221 -11.97 -0.28 -26.38
CA ASP A 221 -13.38 -0.56 -26.08
C ASP A 221 -13.71 -0.07 -24.65
N ASP A 222 -15.02 0.09 -24.35
CA ASP A 222 -15.47 0.57 -23.02
C ASP A 222 -14.96 -0.32 -21.88
N VAL A 223 -14.88 -1.64 -22.09
CA VAL A 223 -14.48 -2.60 -21.05
C VAL A 223 -12.99 -2.47 -20.71
N ARG A 224 -12.11 -2.30 -21.70
CA ARG A 224 -10.69 -2.01 -21.49
C ARG A 224 -10.50 -0.66 -20.81
N ARG A 225 -11.22 0.38 -21.28
CA ARG A 225 -11.17 1.72 -20.66
C ARG A 225 -11.52 1.65 -19.17
N ASP A 226 -12.61 0.98 -18.81
CA ASP A 226 -13.07 0.89 -17.42
C ASP A 226 -12.10 0.08 -16.53
N ASN A 227 -11.54 -1.03 -17.05
CA ASN A 227 -10.50 -1.80 -16.35
C ASN A 227 -9.22 -0.98 -16.13
N GLU A 228 -8.80 -0.20 -17.13
CA GLU A 228 -7.64 0.66 -17.07
C GLU A 228 -7.81 1.88 -16.15
N LEU A 229 -9.01 2.47 -16.13
CA LEU A 229 -9.38 3.49 -15.15
C LEU A 229 -9.29 2.94 -13.73
N GLN A 230 -9.85 1.76 -13.47
CA GLN A 230 -9.74 1.09 -12.17
C GLN A 230 -8.28 0.84 -11.79
N LEU A 231 -7.47 0.31 -12.71
CA LEU A 231 -6.04 0.06 -12.48
C LEU A 231 -5.26 1.34 -12.14
N ARG A 232 -5.49 2.44 -12.88
CA ARG A 232 -4.85 3.74 -12.62
C ARG A 232 -5.33 4.36 -11.32
N GLU A 233 -6.62 4.26 -11.01
CA GLU A 233 -7.15 4.69 -9.72
C GLU A 233 -6.54 3.90 -8.55
N ASP A 234 -6.39 2.58 -8.68
CA ASP A 234 -5.77 1.75 -7.63
C ASP A 234 -4.29 2.09 -7.44
N ARG A 235 -3.55 2.28 -8.53
CA ARG A 235 -2.16 2.80 -8.49
C ARG A 235 -2.10 4.16 -7.79
N LEU A 236 -3.02 5.08 -8.11
CA LEU A 236 -3.09 6.39 -7.47
C LEU A 236 -3.42 6.29 -5.96
N ARG A 237 -4.32 5.38 -5.57
CA ARG A 237 -4.65 5.13 -4.15
C ARG A 237 -3.46 4.55 -3.40
N GLU A 238 -2.73 3.61 -3.99
CA GLU A 238 -1.56 2.99 -3.37
C GLU A 238 -0.40 3.97 -3.27
N LEU A 239 -0.14 4.73 -4.33
CA LEU A 239 0.90 5.76 -4.33
C LEU A 239 0.61 6.87 -3.31
N ARG A 240 -0.66 7.26 -3.10
CA ARG A 240 -1.05 8.16 -2.00
C ARG A 240 -0.74 7.58 -0.62
N ARG A 241 -0.90 6.28 -0.41
CA ARG A 241 -0.48 5.62 0.84
C ARG A 241 1.04 5.66 0.98
N GLN A 242 1.78 5.38 -0.09
CA GLN A 242 3.25 5.46 -0.10
C GLN A 242 3.69 6.88 0.29
N CYS A 243 3.15 7.93 -0.35
CA CYS A 243 3.37 9.33 0.04
C CYS A 243 3.17 9.55 1.55
N LEU A 244 2.02 9.14 2.12
CA LEU A 244 1.74 9.29 3.55
C LEU A 244 2.78 8.64 4.47
N TRP A 245 3.36 7.49 4.08
CA TRP A 245 4.39 6.80 4.86
C TRP A 245 5.79 7.38 4.62
N THR A 246 6.09 7.85 3.40
CA THR A 246 7.39 8.44 3.05
C THR A 246 7.56 9.86 3.59
N GLU A 247 6.48 10.64 3.72
CA GLU A 247 6.55 12.01 4.26
C GLU A 247 7.19 12.09 5.66
N PRO A 248 6.70 11.38 6.71
CA PRO A 248 7.32 11.45 8.03
C PRO A 248 8.78 10.97 8.01
N LEU A 249 9.11 9.95 7.21
CA LEU A 249 10.49 9.46 7.04
C LEU A 249 11.44 10.48 6.40
N HIS A 250 10.92 11.38 5.56
CA HIS A 250 11.69 12.50 5.01
C HIS A 250 11.94 13.60 6.06
N TRP A 251 11.08 13.72 7.08
CA TRP A 251 11.21 14.72 8.14
C TRP A 251 11.97 14.24 9.38
N THR A 252 11.96 12.95 9.71
CA THR A 252 12.73 12.41 10.86
C THR A 252 14.20 12.82 10.89
N PRO A 253 15.02 12.76 9.80
CA PRO A 253 16.40 13.25 9.85
C PRO A 253 16.48 14.77 10.06
N ARG A 254 15.50 15.55 9.59
CA ARG A 254 15.42 17.00 9.86
C ARG A 254 15.07 17.30 11.31
N VAL A 255 14.15 16.55 11.92
CA VAL A 255 13.81 16.70 13.34
C VAL A 255 14.98 16.28 14.23
N VAL A 256 15.68 15.17 13.91
CA VAL A 256 16.89 14.74 14.64
C VAL A 256 18.01 15.77 14.53
N THR A 257 18.26 16.31 13.33
CA THR A 257 19.31 17.33 13.15
C THR A 257 18.96 18.67 13.78
N LEU A 258 17.69 19.12 13.75
CA LEU A 258 17.24 20.39 14.36
C LEU A 258 16.97 20.29 15.87
N GLY A 259 16.60 19.12 16.38
CA GLY A 259 16.42 18.86 17.81
C GLY A 259 17.70 19.11 18.61
N ARG A 260 18.87 18.83 17.99
CA ARG A 260 20.20 19.17 18.50
C ARG A 260 20.44 20.68 18.70
N TRP A 261 19.58 21.55 18.15
CA TRP A 261 19.64 23.02 18.25
C TRP A 261 18.45 23.63 19.01
N GLY A 262 17.66 22.82 19.73
CA GLY A 262 16.69 23.30 20.72
C GLY A 262 15.39 23.93 20.18
N ARG A 263 15.09 23.87 18.87
CA ARG A 263 13.86 24.46 18.27
C ARG A 263 12.78 23.44 17.86
N GLY A 264 12.98 22.15 18.13
CA GLY A 264 12.16 21.05 17.58
C GLY A 264 10.66 21.08 17.93
N VAL A 265 10.30 21.53 19.14
CA VAL A 265 8.92 21.43 19.68
C VAL A 265 7.87 22.21 18.87
N SER A 266 8.26 23.30 18.21
CA SER A 266 7.34 24.06 17.33
C SER A 266 7.07 23.33 16.01
N LEU A 267 8.10 22.69 15.45
CA LEU A 267 8.03 21.97 14.17
C LEU A 267 7.17 20.70 14.30
N GLU A 268 7.31 19.98 15.42
CA GLU A 268 6.55 18.75 15.71
C GLU A 268 5.03 19.01 15.75
N ARG A 269 4.59 20.09 16.41
CA ARG A 269 3.16 20.48 16.44
C ARG A 269 2.63 20.89 15.08
N GLN A 270 3.42 21.62 14.29
CA GLN A 270 3.04 21.98 12.93
C GLN A 270 2.93 20.73 12.04
N MET A 271 3.91 19.83 12.11
CA MET A 271 3.89 18.57 11.36
C MET A 271 2.68 17.69 11.71
N GLN A 272 2.33 17.59 12.99
CA GLN A 272 1.19 16.80 13.41
C GLN A 272 -0.14 17.38 12.91
N HIS A 273 -0.28 18.71 12.89
CA HIS A 273 -1.43 19.39 12.30
C HIS A 273 -1.52 19.19 10.77
N GLU A 274 -0.39 19.28 10.05
CA GLU A 274 -0.34 19.01 8.60
C GLU A 274 -0.68 17.54 8.28
N PHE A 275 -0.21 16.59 9.09
CA PHE A 275 -0.51 15.17 8.93
C PHE A 275 -1.99 14.87 9.22
N GLU A 276 -2.56 15.43 10.28
CA GLU A 276 -3.97 15.25 10.64
C GLU A 276 -4.91 15.86 9.58
N ALA A 277 -4.59 17.03 9.03
CA ALA A 277 -5.32 17.64 7.93
C ALA A 277 -5.34 16.76 6.67
N ARG A 278 -4.18 16.29 6.19
CA ARG A 278 -4.09 15.41 5.01
C ARG A 278 -4.75 14.05 5.23
N ARG A 279 -4.66 13.50 6.45
CA ARG A 279 -5.38 12.28 6.83
C ARG A 279 -6.89 12.48 6.78
N ALA A 280 -7.39 13.64 7.20
CA ALA A 280 -8.81 13.99 7.13
C ALA A 280 -9.29 14.15 5.67
N GLU A 281 -8.52 14.82 4.80
CA GLU A 281 -8.82 14.94 3.36
C GLU A 281 -9.02 13.56 2.71
N LEU A 282 -8.08 12.63 2.91
CA LEU A 282 -8.15 11.28 2.32
C LEU A 282 -9.31 10.44 2.86
N LEU A 283 -9.66 10.57 4.15
CA LEU A 283 -10.82 9.91 4.73
C LEU A 283 -12.14 10.52 4.21
N SER A 284 -12.19 11.83 4.02
CA SER A 284 -13.36 12.54 3.49
C SER A 284 -13.63 12.19 2.02
N ALA A 285 -12.59 12.12 1.17
CA ALA A 285 -12.71 11.70 -0.22
C ALA A 285 -13.29 10.29 -0.36
N ARG A 286 -12.94 9.38 0.57
CA ARG A 286 -13.49 8.03 0.63
C ARG A 286 -14.96 8.00 1.07
N ALA A 287 -15.39 8.93 1.93
CA ALA A 287 -16.80 9.09 2.33
C ALA A 287 -17.67 9.67 1.21
N VAL A 288 -17.18 10.68 0.48
CA VAL A 288 -17.89 11.32 -0.65
C VAL A 288 -18.10 10.34 -1.82
N ARG A 289 -17.13 9.48 -2.13
CA ARG A 289 -17.32 8.43 -3.14
C ARG A 289 -18.33 7.36 -2.70
N ARG A 290 -18.29 6.94 -1.43
CA ARG A 290 -19.23 5.94 -0.90
C ARG A 290 -20.68 6.45 -0.87
N SER A 291 -20.91 7.74 -0.61
CA SER A 291 -22.25 8.33 -0.71
C SER A 291 -22.76 8.42 -2.15
N ARG A 292 -21.93 8.85 -3.11
CA ARG A 292 -22.28 8.81 -4.56
C ARG A 292 -22.61 7.40 -5.04
N GLN A 293 -21.84 6.39 -4.65
CA GLN A 293 -22.09 4.99 -5.05
C GLN A 293 -23.43 4.44 -4.48
N VAL A 294 -23.80 4.86 -3.25
CA VAL A 294 -25.10 4.52 -2.65
C VAL A 294 -26.26 5.24 -3.37
N GLN A 295 -26.09 6.51 -3.76
CA GLN A 295 -27.10 7.24 -4.53
C GLN A 295 -27.30 6.67 -5.95
N GLY A 296 -26.22 6.31 -6.66
CA GLY A 296 -26.32 5.67 -7.98
C GLY A 296 -27.12 4.36 -7.95
N ASN A 297 -26.83 3.49 -6.97
CA ASN A 297 -27.57 2.23 -6.80
C ASN A 297 -29.01 2.40 -6.28
N ALA A 298 -29.37 3.56 -5.72
CA ALA A 298 -30.74 3.87 -5.34
C ALA A 298 -31.58 4.28 -6.56
N GLY A 299 -31.03 5.09 -7.47
CA GLY A 299 -31.73 5.53 -8.68
C GLY A 299 -32.06 4.38 -9.65
N SER A 300 -31.19 3.39 -9.79
CA SER A 300 -31.41 2.23 -10.68
C SER A 300 -32.38 1.16 -10.14
N ARG A 301 -33.21 1.48 -9.13
CA ARG A 301 -34.26 0.59 -8.61
C ARG A 301 -35.68 1.14 -8.77
N GLU A 302 -35.83 2.36 -9.29
CA GLU A 302 -37.13 3.02 -9.52
C GLU A 302 -37.39 3.28 -11.02
N ALA A 303 -36.60 2.67 -11.90
CA ALA A 303 -36.76 2.64 -13.36
C ALA A 303 -36.79 1.19 -13.87
#